data_AF-A0A2N3HYG0-F1
#
_entry.id   AF-A0A2N3HYG0-F1
#
_cell.length_a   1.000
_cell.length_b   1.000
_cell.length_c   1.000
_cell.angle_alpha   90.00
_cell.angle_beta   90.00
_cell.angle_gamma   90.00
#
_symmetry.space_group_name_H-M   'P 1'
#
loop_
_entity.id
_entity.type
_entity.pdbx_description
1 polymer ?
#
loop_
_entity_poly.entity_id
_entity_poly.type
_entity_poly.pdbx_seq_one_letter_code
_entity_poly.pdbx_strand_id
1 'polypeptide(L)'
;MITLSLSCQSQEVKNKKGDDSFSIRNSEWIEVEKKGDDFQPLSSEWIRKIVVTENEIQLDLMESSLYKIENIEDLENGVKISIHNVDWYYKVTWIDYKKKISKWDYTYNGNIERSFSYYAIIKNNLQLIEKYE
;
A
#
# COMPACT_ATOMS: atom_id res chain seq x y z
N MET A 1 15.23 27.11 -43.84
CA MET A 1 14.38 27.36 -42.66
C MET A 1 13.87 26.01 -42.19
N ILE A 2 14.38 25.50 -41.07
CA ILE A 2 14.05 24.18 -40.52
C ILE A 2 13.23 24.43 -39.26
N THR A 3 12.03 23.86 -39.17
CA THR A 3 11.30 23.79 -37.91
C THR A 3 10.37 22.58 -37.91
N LEU A 4 10.21 22.05 -36.69
CA LEU A 4 9.20 21.12 -36.19
C LEU A 4 9.55 19.64 -36.40
N SER A 5 9.53 18.78 -35.38
CA SER A 5 9.04 18.92 -34.01
C SER A 5 9.56 17.73 -33.20
N LEU A 6 10.14 17.95 -32.03
CA LEU A 6 10.38 16.87 -31.06
C LEU A 6 9.02 16.45 -30.47
N SER A 7 8.48 15.34 -30.94
CA SER A 7 7.46 14.62 -30.19
C SER A 7 8.14 13.92 -29.01
N CYS A 8 8.04 14.51 -27.82
CA CYS A 8 8.31 13.80 -26.59
C CYS A 8 7.18 12.80 -26.39
N GLN A 9 7.37 11.56 -26.85
CA GLN A 9 6.49 10.46 -26.48
C GLN A 9 6.67 10.24 -24.98
N SER A 10 5.71 10.72 -24.20
CA SER A 10 5.53 10.25 -22.83
C SER A 10 5.34 8.74 -22.91
N GLN A 11 6.37 7.99 -22.52
CA GLN A 11 6.24 6.57 -22.27
C GLN A 11 5.28 6.43 -21.09
N GLU A 12 4.00 6.18 -21.39
CA GLU A 12 3.13 5.50 -20.46
C GLU A 12 3.80 4.17 -20.15
N VAL A 13 4.45 4.09 -18.99
CA VAL A 13 4.86 2.82 -18.42
C VAL A 13 3.56 2.12 -18.03
N LYS A 14 2.93 1.48 -19.02
CA LYS A 14 1.96 0.42 -18.80
C LYS A 14 2.72 -0.68 -18.07
N ASN A 15 2.69 -0.63 -16.74
CA ASN A 15 2.98 -1.78 -15.91
C ASN A 15 1.96 -2.85 -16.29
N LYS A 16 2.26 -3.61 -17.35
CA LYS A 16 1.58 -4.86 -17.66
C LYS A 16 1.52 -5.65 -16.37
N LYS A 17 0.30 -6.08 -16.00
CA LYS A 17 0.05 -7.12 -14.99
C LYS A 17 1.02 -8.27 -15.31
N GLY A 18 2.15 -8.32 -14.61
CA GLY A 18 2.99 -9.50 -14.59
C GLY A 18 2.21 -10.59 -13.88
N ASP A 19 2.30 -11.82 -14.39
CA ASP A 19 1.56 -13.00 -13.92
C ASP A 19 1.74 -13.37 -12.44
N ASP A 20 2.56 -12.64 -11.68
CA ASP A 20 2.61 -12.75 -10.23
C ASP A 20 1.56 -11.82 -9.61
N SER A 21 0.28 -12.21 -9.59
CA SER A 21 -0.74 -11.50 -8.80
C SER A 21 -0.38 -11.65 -7.31
N PHE A 22 0.20 -10.60 -6.75
CA PHE A 22 0.52 -10.53 -5.34
C PHE A 22 -0.81 -10.43 -4.57
N SER A 23 -1.08 -11.44 -3.73
CA SER A 23 -2.26 -11.45 -2.87
C SER A 23 -2.01 -10.63 -1.61
N ILE A 24 -2.94 -9.74 -1.28
CA ILE A 24 -2.91 -9.05 0.01
C ILE A 24 -3.21 -9.99 1.18
N ARG A 25 -3.81 -11.16 0.95
CA ARG A 25 -4.08 -12.12 2.01
C ARG A 25 -2.79 -12.79 2.47
N ASN A 26 -2.76 -13.17 3.75
CA ASN A 26 -1.63 -13.83 4.39
C ASN A 26 -0.34 -12.99 4.25
N SER A 27 -0.43 -11.70 4.57
CA SER A 27 0.67 -10.75 4.44
C SER A 27 0.82 -9.89 5.69
N GLU A 28 2.06 -9.46 5.95
CA GLU A 28 2.42 -8.55 7.04
C GLU A 28 3.05 -7.30 6.45
N TRP A 29 2.52 -6.13 6.81
CA TRP A 29 2.90 -4.82 6.30
C TRP A 29 3.46 -3.96 7.42
N ILE A 30 4.50 -3.20 7.09
CA ILE A 30 5.21 -2.31 7.98
C ILE A 30 5.16 -0.91 7.37
N GLU A 31 4.85 0.08 8.19
CA GLU A 31 4.85 1.47 7.79
C GLU A 31 6.24 1.94 7.34
N VAL A 32 6.27 2.73 6.26
CA VAL A 32 7.46 3.37 5.71
C VAL A 32 7.18 4.85 5.44
N GLU A 33 8.22 5.67 5.50
CA GLU A 33 8.14 7.08 5.12
C GLU A 33 8.49 7.25 3.65
N LYS A 34 7.75 8.12 2.94
CA LYS A 34 8.11 8.55 1.58
C LYS A 34 8.99 9.81 1.66
N LYS A 35 10.19 9.78 1.09
CA LYS A 35 11.11 10.92 0.98
C LYS A 35 11.46 11.16 -0.48
N GLY A 36 10.86 12.19 -1.07
CA GLY A 36 10.99 12.43 -2.51
C GLY A 36 10.40 11.26 -3.31
N ASP A 37 11.23 10.60 -4.11
CA ASP A 37 10.85 9.42 -4.90
C ASP A 37 11.18 8.09 -4.21
N ASP A 38 11.84 8.13 -3.05
CA ASP A 38 12.27 6.96 -2.29
C ASP A 38 11.38 6.69 -1.07
N PHE A 39 11.52 5.48 -0.53
CA PHE A 39 10.87 5.02 0.69
C PHE A 39 11.93 4.57 1.68
N GLN A 40 11.73 4.88 2.95
CA GLN A 40 12.65 4.51 4.03
C GLN A 40 11.90 3.87 5.20
N PRO A 41 12.51 2.89 5.89
CA PRO A 41 11.97 2.39 7.15
C PRO A 41 11.85 3.55 8.15
N LEU A 42 10.78 3.57 8.92
CA LEU A 42 10.66 4.50 10.05
C LEU A 42 11.58 4.02 11.18
N SER A 43 12.46 4.89 11.67
CA SER A 43 13.27 4.63 12.87
C SER A 43 12.49 5.03 14.13
N SER A 44 11.37 4.37 14.40
CA SER A 44 10.47 4.67 15.52
C SER A 44 10.12 3.40 16.29
N GLU A 45 9.86 3.53 17.59
CA GLU A 45 9.25 2.43 18.37
C GLU A 45 7.75 2.27 18.06
N TRP A 46 7.15 3.27 17.38
CA TRP A 46 5.72 3.35 17.09
C TRP A 46 5.40 3.06 15.61
N ILE A 47 6.08 2.08 15.01
CA ILE A 47 5.84 1.71 13.62
C ILE A 47 4.50 1.01 13.52
N ARG A 48 3.61 1.51 12.65
CA ARG A 48 2.34 0.84 12.41
C ARG A 48 2.60 -0.47 11.67
N LYS A 49 1.93 -1.52 12.12
CA LYS A 49 1.96 -2.83 11.47
C LYS A 49 0.54 -3.29 11.17
N ILE A 50 0.39 -3.92 10.00
CA ILE A 50 -0.86 -4.58 9.60
C ILE A 50 -0.56 -6.03 9.32
N VAL A 51 -1.37 -6.93 9.85
CA VAL A 51 -1.38 -8.33 9.42
C VAL A 51 -2.73 -8.63 8.79
N VAL A 52 -2.72 -9.09 7.54
CA VAL A 52 -3.93 -9.51 6.83
C VAL A 52 -3.89 -11.03 6.71
N THR A 53 -4.89 -11.71 7.28
CA THR A 53 -5.08 -13.16 7.13
C THR A 53 -6.17 -13.45 6.10
N GLU A 54 -6.64 -14.69 6.05
CA GLU A 54 -7.79 -15.05 5.20
C GLU A 54 -9.09 -14.39 5.67
N ASN A 55 -9.27 -14.15 6.97
CA ASN A 55 -10.56 -13.72 7.52
C ASN A 55 -10.46 -12.47 8.41
N GLU A 56 -9.26 -12.03 8.74
CA GLU A 56 -9.04 -11.01 9.76
C GLU A 56 -7.96 -10.03 9.33
N ILE A 57 -8.07 -8.81 9.85
CA ILE A 57 -7.02 -7.80 9.81
C ILE A 57 -6.66 -7.41 11.24
N GLN A 58 -5.38 -7.53 11.57
CA GLN A 58 -4.82 -7.02 12.81
C GLN A 58 -4.14 -5.68 12.51
N LEU A 59 -4.49 -4.66 13.28
CA LEU A 59 -3.89 -3.33 13.22
C LEU A 59 -3.12 -3.11 14.52
N ASP A 60 -1.82 -2.98 14.43
CA ASP A 60 -0.96 -2.60 15.55
C ASP A 60 -0.67 -1.09 15.45
N LEU A 61 -1.55 -0.29 16.07
CA LEU A 61 -1.51 1.18 16.06
C LEU A 61 -1.37 1.68 17.51
N MET A 62 -0.15 1.65 18.06
CA MET A 62 0.13 1.79 19.51
C MET A 62 -0.45 0.65 20.35
N GLU A 63 -1.73 0.31 20.15
CA GLU A 63 -2.39 -0.88 20.67
C GLU A 63 -2.82 -1.78 19.50
N SER A 64 -2.86 -3.09 19.77
CA SER A 64 -3.31 -4.09 18.80
C SER A 64 -4.83 -4.18 18.80
N SER A 65 -5.43 -4.04 17.63
CA SER A 65 -6.85 -4.27 17.38
C SER A 65 -7.02 -5.35 16.31
N LEU A 66 -8.00 -6.23 16.49
CA LEU A 66 -8.31 -7.31 15.55
C LEU A 66 -9.73 -7.13 15.02
N TYR A 67 -9.87 -7.19 13.70
CA TYR A 67 -11.16 -7.04 13.01
C TYR A 67 -11.39 -8.16 12.02
N LYS A 68 -12.65 -8.57 11.86
CA LYS A 68 -13.06 -9.52 10.82
C LYS A 68 -13.19 -8.81 9.47
N ILE A 69 -12.66 -9.41 8.43
CA ILE A 69 -12.79 -8.94 7.05
C ILE A 69 -14.17 -9.36 6.52
N GLU A 70 -14.92 -8.40 5.98
CA GLU A 70 -16.17 -8.66 5.26
C GLU A 70 -15.85 -9.13 3.83
N ASN A 71 -15.03 -8.36 3.13
CA ASN A 71 -14.58 -8.70 1.78
C ASN A 71 -13.24 -8.04 1.44
N ILE A 72 -12.58 -8.61 0.44
CA ILE A 72 -11.47 -7.98 -0.27
C ILE A 72 -11.86 -7.91 -1.74
N GLU A 73 -11.94 -6.69 -2.27
CA GLU A 73 -12.28 -6.41 -3.66
C GLU A 73 -11.02 -5.97 -4.41
N ASP A 74 -10.72 -6.62 -5.54
CA ASP A 74 -9.66 -6.19 -6.43
C ASP A 74 -10.08 -4.94 -7.20
N LEU A 75 -9.22 -3.91 -7.18
CA LEU A 75 -9.39 -2.68 -7.92
C LEU A 75 -8.34 -2.60 -9.05
N GLU A 76 -8.50 -1.66 -9.98
CA GLU A 76 -7.55 -1.48 -11.09
C GLU A 76 -6.10 -1.27 -10.62
N ASN A 77 -5.91 -0.52 -9.54
CA ASN A 77 -4.59 -0.13 -9.02
C ASN A 77 -4.37 -0.53 -7.56
N GLY A 78 -5.08 -1.53 -7.06
CA GLY A 78 -5.14 -1.76 -5.64
C GLY A 78 -6.13 -2.81 -5.20
N VAL A 79 -6.49 -2.76 -3.93
CA VAL A 79 -7.59 -3.52 -3.35
C VAL A 79 -8.37 -2.66 -2.36
N LYS A 80 -9.61 -3.03 -2.11
CA LYS A 80 -10.41 -2.50 -1.01
C LYS A 80 -10.64 -3.61 0.01
N ILE A 81 -10.28 -3.37 1.26
CA ILE A 81 -10.54 -4.29 2.38
C ILE A 81 -11.68 -3.70 3.21
N SER A 82 -12.87 -4.28 3.09
CA SER A 82 -14.04 -3.89 3.90
C SER A 82 -14.10 -4.71 5.17
N ILE A 83 -14.49 -4.07 6.27
CA ILE A 83 -14.47 -4.67 7.61
C ILE A 83 -15.89 -4.94 8.08
N HIS A 84 -16.08 -6.09 8.74
CA HIS A 84 -17.40 -6.55 9.16
C HIS A 84 -18.00 -5.65 10.25
N ASN A 85 -19.29 -5.30 10.11
CA ASN A 85 -20.07 -4.51 11.06
C ASN A 85 -19.48 -3.14 11.46
N VAL A 86 -18.73 -2.50 10.56
CA VAL A 86 -18.22 -1.14 10.77
C VAL A 86 -18.29 -0.33 9.47
N ASP A 87 -18.39 0.99 9.59
CA ASP A 87 -18.55 1.90 8.44
C ASP A 87 -17.22 2.43 7.89
N TRP A 88 -16.13 1.68 8.09
CA TRP A 88 -14.82 2.01 7.56
C TRP A 88 -14.21 0.85 6.77
N TYR A 89 -13.29 1.20 5.87
CA TYR A 89 -12.53 0.26 5.07
C TYR A 89 -11.14 0.83 4.76
N TYR A 90 -10.22 -0.03 4.35
CA TYR A 90 -8.95 0.40 3.75
C TYR A 90 -9.02 0.37 2.24
N LYS A 91 -8.64 1.47 1.60
CA LYS A 91 -8.29 1.48 0.17
C LYS A 91 -6.78 1.37 0.05
N VAL A 92 -6.30 0.24 -0.44
CA VAL A 92 -4.87 -0.04 -0.61
C VAL A 92 -4.51 0.21 -2.06
N THR A 93 -3.65 1.21 -2.31
CA THR A 93 -3.19 1.55 -3.66
C THR A 93 -1.76 1.09 -3.85
N TRP A 94 -1.47 0.35 -4.92
CA TRP A 94 -0.11 -0.08 -5.26
C TRP A 94 0.71 1.11 -5.74
N ILE A 95 1.84 1.38 -5.08
CA ILE A 95 2.74 2.50 -5.42
C ILE A 95 3.96 1.99 -6.19
N ASP A 96 4.60 0.94 -5.68
CA ASP A 96 5.65 0.20 -6.38
C ASP A 96 5.38 -1.29 -6.22
N TYR A 97 4.85 -1.91 -7.27
CA TYR A 97 4.49 -3.32 -7.25
C TYR A 97 5.70 -4.24 -7.06
N LYS A 98 6.86 -3.88 -7.62
CA LYS A 98 8.09 -4.70 -7.53
C LYS A 98 8.65 -4.69 -6.12
N LYS A 99 8.69 -3.51 -5.50
CA LYS A 99 9.12 -3.37 -4.10
C LYS A 99 8.02 -3.77 -3.11
N LYS A 100 6.80 -3.99 -3.59
CA LYS A 100 5.58 -4.28 -2.80
C LYS A 100 5.30 -3.16 -1.80
N ILE A 101 5.33 -1.93 -2.31
CA ILE A 101 5.01 -0.71 -1.56
C ILE A 101 3.61 -0.28 -1.95
N SER A 102 2.81 0.06 -0.95
CA SER A 102 1.43 0.48 -1.10
C SER A 102 1.13 1.69 -0.22
N LYS A 103 0.07 2.41 -0.59
CA LYS A 103 -0.53 3.44 0.25
C LYS A 103 -1.84 2.90 0.82
N TRP A 104 -1.98 2.95 2.12
CA TRP A 104 -3.17 2.51 2.87
C TRP A 104 -3.96 3.74 3.27
N ASP A 105 -5.07 3.99 2.58
CA ASP A 105 -5.98 5.08 2.89
C ASP A 105 -7.12 4.56 3.77
N TYR A 106 -7.17 5.01 5.03
CA TYR A 106 -8.30 4.75 5.92
C TYR A 106 -9.49 5.59 5.45
N THR A 107 -10.61 4.94 5.17
CA THR A 107 -11.83 5.61 4.69
C THR A 107 -12.99 5.33 5.62
N TYR A 108 -13.62 6.36 6.16
CA TYR A 108 -14.82 6.28 7.00
C TYR A 108 -15.96 7.05 6.35
N ASN A 109 -17.13 6.43 6.22
CA ASN A 109 -18.30 7.02 5.54
C ASN A 109 -17.97 7.60 4.14
N GLY A 110 -17.06 6.95 3.42
CA GLY A 110 -16.63 7.38 2.07
C GLY A 110 -15.59 8.51 2.04
N ASN A 111 -15.18 9.06 3.20
CA ASN A 111 -14.16 10.10 3.29
C ASN A 111 -12.82 9.53 3.73
N ILE A 112 -11.74 9.90 3.04
CA ILE A 112 -10.38 9.46 3.39
C ILE A 112 -9.86 10.31 4.56
N GLU A 113 -9.59 9.66 5.69
CA GLU A 113 -8.95 10.30 6.84
C GLU A 113 -7.43 10.25 6.69
N ARG A 114 -6.87 11.36 6.20
CA ARG A 114 -5.45 11.46 5.87
C ARG A 114 -4.53 11.22 7.07
N SER A 115 -4.95 11.59 8.28
CA SER A 115 -4.18 11.39 9.51
C SER A 115 -3.99 9.91 9.88
N PHE A 116 -4.81 9.02 9.31
CA PHE A 116 -4.70 7.57 9.49
C PHE A 116 -4.21 6.86 8.22
N SER A 117 -3.82 7.62 7.21
CA SER A 117 -3.33 7.09 5.94
C SER A 117 -1.80 7.09 5.91
N TYR A 118 -1.20 6.01 5.41
CA TYR A 118 0.26 5.82 5.46
C TYR A 118 0.75 4.98 4.29
N TYR A 119 2.06 5.00 4.07
CA TYR A 119 2.71 4.07 3.13
C TYR A 119 3.19 2.84 3.90
N ALA A 120 3.09 1.68 3.28
CA ALA A 120 3.55 0.44 3.88
C ALA A 120 4.23 -0.47 2.86
N ILE A 121 5.19 -1.24 3.33
CA ILE A 121 5.87 -2.30 2.60
C ILE A 121 5.60 -3.65 3.25
N ILE A 122 5.58 -4.73 2.48
CA ILE A 122 5.58 -6.07 3.06
C ILE A 122 6.85 -6.30 3.84
N LYS A 123 6.73 -6.79 5.07
CA LYS A 123 7.85 -7.02 5.99
C LYS A 123 9.02 -7.78 5.37
N ASN A 124 8.75 -8.87 4.66
CA ASN A 124 9.80 -9.69 4.03
C ASN A 124 10.54 -8.95 2.89
N ASN A 125 9.97 -7.85 2.39
CA ASN A 125 10.56 -6.99 1.38
C ASN A 125 11.29 -5.77 1.98
N LEU A 126 11.24 -5.54 3.30
CA LEU A 126 11.89 -4.40 3.95
C LEU A 126 13.40 -4.36 3.67
N GLN A 127 14.05 -5.53 3.64
CA GLN A 127 15.48 -5.67 3.33
C GLN A 127 15.86 -5.18 1.92
N LEU A 128 14.89 -5.04 1.00
CA LEU A 128 15.13 -4.48 -0.34
C LEU A 128 15.28 -2.97 -0.31
N ILE A 129 14.79 -2.30 0.73
CA ILE A 129 14.99 -0.87 0.95
C ILE A 129 16.33 -0.62 1.64
N GLU A 130 16.72 -1.47 2.60
CA GLU A 130 17.96 -1.33 3.38
C GLU A 130 19.25 -1.58 2.56
N LYS A 131 19.17 -2.27 1.41
CA LYS A 131 20.34 -2.64 0.59
C LYS A 131 20.85 -1.53 -0.35
N TYR A 132 20.24 -0.35 -0.34
CA TYR A 132 20.61 0.77 -1.21
C TYR A 132 21.24 1.96 -0.47
N GLU A 133 21.62 1.78 0.81
CA GLU A 133 22.53 2.69 1.53
C GLU A 133 23.99 2.22 1.42
#